data_AF-A0A9D8TBK7-F1
#
_entry.id   AF-A0A9D8TBK7-F1
#
_cell.length_a   1.000
_cell.length_b   1.000
_cell.length_c   1.000
_cell.angle_alpha   90.00
_cell.angle_beta   90.00
_cell.angle_gamma   90.00
#
_symmetry.space_group_name_H-M   'P 1'
#
loop_
_entity.id
_entity.type
_entity.pdbx_description
1 polymer ?
#
loop_
_entity_poly.entity_id
_entity_poly.type
_entity_poly.pdbx_seq_one_letter_code
_entity_poly.pdbx_strand_id
1 'polypeptide(L)'
;DGQQFGQGVEKCFFFDELLYFPFCDCEDRSIFFAYLVKEILGLDVLLVGYPGHECTAVALSEAPQRHTSLNYKGKNYYICDPTYMGADVGMCMPKYVNVNPEVEEWY
;
A
#
# COMPACT_ATOMS: atom_id res chain seq x y z
N ASP A 1 11.39 -10.55 20.24
CA ASP A 1 10.11 -11.24 20.01
C ASP A 1 9.26 -11.50 21.26
N GLY A 2 9.37 -10.69 22.33
CA GLY A 2 8.56 -10.90 23.55
C GLY A 2 8.03 -9.63 24.22
N GLN A 3 8.30 -8.45 23.65
CA GLN A 3 7.83 -7.17 24.21
C GLN A 3 6.84 -6.42 23.32
N GLN A 4 6.72 -6.80 22.05
CA GLN A 4 5.87 -6.06 21.11
C GLN A 4 4.43 -6.57 21.08
N PHE A 5 4.25 -7.88 21.26
CA PHE A 5 2.94 -8.50 21.40
C PHE A 5 2.90 -9.16 22.78
N GLY A 6 2.40 -8.43 23.77
CA GLY A 6 2.06 -9.06 25.04
C GLY A 6 1.03 -10.15 24.76
N GLN A 7 1.44 -11.42 24.84
CA GLN A 7 0.58 -12.61 24.90
C GLN A 7 -0.79 -12.47 24.20
N GLY A 8 -0.80 -12.46 22.86
CA GLY A 8 -2.03 -12.68 22.08
C GLY A 8 -3.05 -11.53 22.05
N VAL A 9 -2.63 -10.29 22.29
CA VAL A 9 -3.48 -9.10 22.10
C VAL A 9 -2.93 -8.28 20.93
N GLU A 10 -3.77 -8.05 19.91
CA GLU A 10 -3.47 -7.12 18.81
C GLU A 10 -3.23 -5.73 19.39
N LYS A 11 -2.04 -5.17 19.13
CA LYS A 11 -1.70 -3.82 19.57
C LYS A 11 -2.05 -2.84 18.45
N CYS A 12 -3.04 -2.00 18.70
CA CYS A 12 -3.30 -0.83 17.85
C CYS A 12 -2.16 0.18 18.07
N PHE A 13 -1.39 0.47 17.01
CA PHE A 13 -0.26 1.41 17.05
C PHE A 13 -0.74 2.85 16.89
N PHE A 14 -0.10 3.79 17.60
CA PHE A 14 -0.24 5.20 17.27
C PHE A 14 0.46 5.54 15.95
N PHE A 15 0.05 6.62 15.28
CA PHE A 15 0.55 7.07 13.97
C PHE A 15 2.09 7.12 13.88
N ASP A 16 2.74 7.68 14.90
CA ASP A 16 4.20 7.78 14.94
C ASP A 16 4.87 6.42 15.19
N GLU A 17 4.19 5.51 15.89
CA GLU A 17 4.67 4.17 16.18
C GLU A 17 4.65 3.28 14.92
N LEU A 18 3.63 3.43 14.06
CA LEU A 18 3.54 2.80 12.75
C LEU A 18 4.74 3.15 11.84
N LEU A 19 5.24 4.38 11.91
CA LEU A 19 6.38 4.81 11.08
C LEU A 19 7.73 4.50 11.73
N TYR A 20 7.78 4.29 13.05
CA TYR A 20 9.02 4.15 13.82
C TYR A 20 9.40 2.70 14.15
N PHE A 21 8.44 1.79 14.35
CA PHE A 21 8.78 0.42 14.76
C PHE A 21 9.25 -0.44 13.58
N PRO A 22 10.40 -1.14 13.69
CA PRO A 22 10.99 -1.93 12.61
C PRO A 22 10.20 -3.19 12.23
N PHE A 23 9.14 -3.50 12.98
CA PHE A 23 8.22 -4.61 12.74
C PHE A 23 6.94 -4.18 12.01
N CYS A 24 6.75 -2.88 11.74
CA CYS A 24 5.74 -2.42 10.80
C CYS A 24 6.24 -2.80 9.40
N ASP A 25 5.62 -3.81 8.80
CA ASP A 25 6.07 -4.37 7.53
C ASP A 25 5.32 -3.72 6.35
N CYS A 26 5.26 -4.40 5.20
CA CYS A 26 4.59 -3.82 4.04
C CYS A 26 3.08 -3.72 4.20
N GLU A 27 2.47 -4.62 4.96
CA GLU A 27 1.02 -4.74 5.11
C GLU A 27 0.50 -3.56 5.94
N ASP A 28 1.10 -3.36 7.12
CA ASP A 28 0.76 -2.27 8.05
C ASP A 28 0.87 -0.88 7.40
N ARG A 29 1.97 -0.63 6.68
CA ARG A 29 2.19 0.66 6.00
C ARG A 29 1.22 0.87 4.85
N SER A 30 0.83 -0.19 4.15
CA SER A 30 -0.09 -0.12 3.02
C SER A 30 -1.51 0.17 3.47
N ILE A 31 -1.97 -0.51 4.51
CA ILE A 31 -3.26 -0.22 5.16
C ILE A 31 -3.29 1.22 5.65
N PHE A 32 -2.22 1.65 6.33
CA PHE A 32 -2.12 2.99 6.86
C PHE A 32 -2.16 4.07 5.76
N PHE A 33 -1.36 3.90 4.71
CA PHE A 33 -1.34 4.80 3.56
C PHE A 33 -2.70 4.86 2.87
N ALA A 34 -3.34 3.70 2.65
CA ALA A 34 -4.64 3.63 2.03
C ALA A 34 -5.73 4.33 2.86
N TYR A 35 -5.69 4.22 4.19
CA TYR A 35 -6.56 5.00 5.07
C TYR A 35 -6.40 6.51 4.86
N LEU A 36 -5.16 7.02 4.80
CA LEU A 36 -4.91 8.45 4.56
C LEU A 36 -5.40 8.91 3.17
N VAL A 37 -5.13 8.13 2.12
CA VAL A 37 -5.58 8.44 0.76
C VAL A 37 -7.11 8.53 0.71
N LYS A 38 -7.80 7.60 1.37
CA LYS A 38 -9.26 7.58 1.42
C LYS A 38 -9.83 8.74 2.23
N GLU A 39 -9.38 8.92 3.47
CA GLU A 39 -10.02 9.84 4.42
C GLU A 39 -9.60 11.30 4.23
N ILE A 40 -8.35 11.56 3.80
CA ILE A 40 -7.84 12.92 3.64
C ILE A 40 -8.00 13.39 2.20
N LEU A 41 -7.65 12.55 1.22
CA LEU A 41 -7.67 12.94 -0.19
C LEU A 41 -9.00 12.61 -0.88
N GLY A 42 -9.82 11.74 -0.30
CA GLY A 42 -11.09 11.31 -0.89
C GLY A 42 -10.92 10.51 -2.19
N LEU A 43 -9.75 9.88 -2.38
CA LEU A 43 -9.44 9.10 -3.57
C LEU A 43 -9.70 7.62 -3.32
N ASP A 44 -10.09 6.91 -4.38
CA ASP A 44 -10.19 5.45 -4.32
C ASP A 44 -8.79 4.84 -4.27
N VAL A 45 -8.62 3.85 -3.40
CA VAL A 45 -7.37 3.13 -3.21
C VAL A 45 -7.65 1.65 -3.01
N LEU A 46 -6.80 0.83 -3.59
CA LEU A 46 -6.82 -0.63 -3.50
C LEU A 46 -5.59 -1.10 -2.74
N LEU A 47 -5.75 -2.14 -1.93
CA LEU A 47 -4.65 -3.01 -1.53
C LEU A 47 -4.35 -3.97 -2.67
N VAL A 48 -3.06 -4.16 -2.97
CA VAL A 48 -2.61 -5.03 -4.04
C VAL A 48 -1.47 -5.94 -3.57
N GLY A 49 -1.61 -7.23 -3.85
CA GLY A 49 -0.65 -8.26 -3.48
C GLY A 49 0.23 -8.67 -4.66
N TYR A 50 1.54 -8.61 -4.46
CA TYR A 50 2.55 -9.30 -5.27
C TYR A 50 3.09 -10.51 -4.50
N PRO A 51 3.75 -11.48 -5.17
CA PRO A 51 4.40 -12.58 -4.48
C PRO A 51 5.42 -12.07 -3.43
N GLY A 52 5.05 -12.24 -2.15
CA GLY A 52 5.84 -11.83 -0.98
C GLY A 52 5.95 -10.32 -0.76
N HIS A 53 5.00 -9.52 -1.27
CA HIS A 53 4.98 -8.07 -1.07
C HIS A 53 3.59 -7.48 -1.27
N GLU A 54 3.11 -6.73 -0.29
CA GLU A 54 1.83 -6.01 -0.38
C GLU A 54 2.08 -4.51 -0.51
N CYS A 55 1.30 -3.85 -1.37
CA CYS A 55 1.33 -2.40 -1.50
C CYS A 55 -0.05 -1.85 -1.86
N THR A 56 -0.12 -0.60 -2.31
CA THR A 56 -1.39 0.04 -2.69
C THR A 56 -1.40 0.49 -4.15
N ALA A 57 -2.59 0.71 -4.68
CA ALA A 57 -2.80 1.36 -5.96
C ALA A 57 -3.92 2.40 -5.84
N VAL A 58 -3.65 3.63 -6.31
CA VAL A 58 -4.56 4.77 -6.15
C VAL A 58 -5.19 5.15 -7.49
N ALA A 59 -6.49 5.40 -7.51
CA ALA A 59 -7.18 5.91 -8.67
C ALA A 59 -6.86 7.38 -8.87
N LEU A 60 -6.30 7.71 -10.04
CA LEU A 60 -5.97 9.09 -10.42
C LEU A 60 -6.70 9.42 -11.72
N SER A 61 -7.08 10.69 -11.86
CA SER A 61 -7.71 11.21 -13.08
C SER A 61 -6.73 11.26 -14.25
N GLU A 62 -5.44 11.41 -13.96
CA GLU A 62 -4.37 11.53 -14.93
C GLU A 62 -3.29 10.47 -14.71
N ALA A 63 -2.78 9.94 -15.81
CA ALA A 63 -1.72 8.94 -15.80
C ALA A 63 -0.36 9.58 -15.48
N PRO A 64 0.38 9.08 -14.47
CA PRO A 64 1.76 9.49 -14.25
C PRO A 64 2.65 9.14 -15.45
N GLN A 65 3.69 9.94 -15.74
CA GLN A 65 4.55 9.71 -16.92
C GLN A 65 5.21 8.33 -16.95
N ARG A 66 5.63 7.83 -15.79
CA ARG A 66 6.23 6.50 -15.63
C ARG A 66 5.40 5.73 -14.61
N HIS A 67 4.62 4.80 -15.10
CA HIS A 67 3.63 4.12 -14.28
C HIS A 67 3.53 2.62 -14.55
N THR A 68 3.20 1.89 -13.49
CA THR A 68 2.53 0.60 -13.53
C THR A 68 1.10 0.83 -13.07
N SER A 69 0.15 0.28 -13.81
CA SER A 69 -1.28 0.49 -13.58
C SER A 69 -2.05 -0.81 -13.65
N LEU A 70 -3.20 -0.82 -12.98
CA LEU A 70 -4.21 -1.86 -13.05
C LEU A 70 -5.55 -1.23 -13.43
N ASN A 71 -6.28 -1.89 -14.31
CA ASN A 71 -7.68 -1.56 -14.55
C ASN A 71 -8.55 -2.45 -13.68
N TYR A 72 -9.37 -1.85 -12.83
CA TYR A 72 -10.21 -2.58 -11.90
C TYR A 72 -11.57 -1.91 -11.79
N LYS A 73 -12.65 -2.68 -12.00
CA LYS A 73 -14.04 -2.20 -12.03
C LYS A 73 -14.23 -0.95 -12.92
N GLY A 74 -13.52 -0.89 -14.05
CA GLY A 74 -13.62 0.21 -15.02
C GLY A 74 -12.86 1.49 -14.66
N LYS A 75 -12.09 1.50 -13.57
CA LYS A 75 -11.21 2.61 -13.18
C LYS A 75 -9.74 2.20 -13.32
N ASN A 76 -8.88 3.17 -13.64
CA ASN A 76 -7.45 2.98 -13.67
C ASN A 76 -6.85 3.35 -12.31
N TYR A 77 -6.07 2.44 -11.76
CA TYR A 77 -5.32 2.63 -10.53
C TYR A 77 -3.83 2.54 -10.84
N TYR A 78 -3.04 3.32 -10.13
CA TYR A 78 -1.59 3.42 -10.32
C TYR A 78 -0.88 3.01 -9.04
N ILE A 79 0.17 2.21 -9.17
CA ILE A 79 0.92 1.70 -8.01
C ILE A 79 1.45 2.87 -7.17
N CYS A 80 1.14 2.84 -5.88
CA CYS A 80 1.61 3.78 -4.87
C CYS A 80 2.12 2.96 -3.69
N ASP A 81 3.42 2.72 -3.65
CA ASP A 81 4.01 1.81 -2.68
C ASP A 81 4.67 2.62 -1.53
N PRO A 82 4.07 2.65 -0.32
CA PRO A 82 4.61 3.41 0.81
C PRO A 82 5.91 2.80 1.37
N THR A 83 6.32 1.62 0.89
CA THR A 83 7.55 0.94 1.30
C THR A 83 8.69 1.13 0.29
N TYR A 84 8.39 1.57 -0.94
CA TYR A 84 9.39 1.80 -1.97
C TYR A 84 10.02 3.18 -1.78
N MET A 85 11.08 3.24 -0.97
CA MET A 85 11.77 4.49 -0.65
C MET A 85 12.25 5.25 -1.90
N GLY A 86 11.87 6.52 -1.99
CA GLY A 86 12.23 7.41 -3.11
C GLY A 86 11.40 7.19 -4.38
N ALA A 87 10.36 6.36 -4.33
CA ALA A 87 9.43 6.18 -5.43
C ALA A 87 8.50 7.38 -5.58
N ASP A 88 8.21 7.72 -6.84
CA ASP A 88 7.14 8.63 -7.21
C ASP A 88 5.85 7.83 -7.51
N VAL A 89 4.72 8.54 -7.63
CA VAL A 89 3.42 7.98 -7.96
C VAL A 89 3.49 7.19 -9.27
N GLY A 90 2.94 5.97 -9.26
CA GLY A 90 2.95 5.05 -10.38
C GLY A 90 4.20 4.18 -10.47
N MET A 91 5.28 4.46 -9.73
CA MET A 91 6.48 3.63 -9.76
C MET A 91 6.25 2.30 -9.06
N CYS A 92 6.49 1.20 -9.78
CA CYS A 92 6.54 -0.15 -9.23
C CYS A 92 7.99 -0.57 -9.00
N MET A 93 8.23 -1.39 -7.97
CA MET A 93 9.57 -1.97 -7.74
C MET A 93 10.02 -2.76 -8.98
N PRO A 94 11.29 -2.67 -9.40
CA PRO A 94 11.76 -3.30 -10.65
C PRO A 94 11.45 -4.79 -10.78
N LYS A 95 11.48 -5.54 -9.67
CA LYS A 95 11.16 -6.98 -9.63
C LYS A 95 9.69 -7.32 -9.95
N TYR A 96 8.79 -6.34 -9.84
CA TYR A 96 7.33 -6.53 -9.94
C TYR A 96 6.70 -5.87 -11.18
N VAL A 97 7.46 -5.12 -11.99
CA VAL A 97 6.95 -4.37 -13.16
C VAL A 97 6.18 -5.27 -14.16
N ASN A 98 6.60 -6.53 -14.32
CA ASN A 98 5.98 -7.48 -15.24
C ASN A 98 5.15 -8.56 -14.53
N VAL A 99 4.87 -8.36 -13.23
CA VAL A 99 4.04 -9.26 -12.44
C VAL A 99 2.65 -8.64 -12.35
N ASN A 100 1.61 -9.43 -12.60
CA ASN A 100 0.25 -8.97 -12.36
C ASN A 100 -0.04 -9.11 -10.86
N PRO A 101 -0.32 -8.02 -10.15
CA PRO A 101 -0.74 -8.11 -8.75
C PRO A 101 -2.19 -8.61 -8.65
N GLU A 102 -2.53 -9.17 -7.51
CA GLU A 102 -3.90 -9.48 -7.13
C GLU A 102 -4.51 -8.29 -6.38
N VAL A 103 -5.78 -8.00 -6.62
CA VAL A 103 -6.49 -6.96 -5.87
C VAL A 103 -7.11 -7.60 -4.65
N GLU A 104 -6.79 -7.08 -3.49
CA GLU A 104 -7.32 -7.55 -2.22
C GLU A 104 -8.53 -6.71 -1.84
N GLU A 105 -9.73 -7.29 -2.02
CA GLU A 105 -10.97 -6.63 -1.63
C GLU A 105 -11.11 -6.62 -0.10
N TRP A 106 -11.27 -5.42 0.43
CA TRP A 106 -11.69 -5.16 1.81
C TRP A 106 -13.09 -4.52 1.83
N TYR A 107 -13.98 -5.05 2.67
CA TYR A 107 -15.39 -4.64 2.81
C TYR A 107 -15.60 -3.70 4.00
#